data_AF-A0A4V2A570-F1
#
_entry.id   AF-A0A4V2A570-F1
#
_cell.length_a   1.000
_cell.length_b   1.000
_cell.length_c   1.000
_cell.angle_alpha   90.00
_cell.angle_beta   90.00
_cell.angle_gamma   90.00
#
_symmetry.space_group_name_H-M   'P 1'
#
loop_
_entity.id
_entity.type
_entity.pdbx_description
1 polymer ?
#
loop_
_entity_poly.entity_id
_entity_poly.type
_entity_poly.pdbx_seq_one_letter_code
_entity_poly.pdbx_strand_id
1 'polypeptide(L)'
;MTSRLFKIVLLLSLFTGFIAIDSIAQTVTGIWRGYFIADDGSQYKLEFQVKQTSTGQVAVSGVSYSYANDKRFYGKATMTGNFMKASQSFRIREIKTVEVKNLSGGGTCIMNYNLTYSKSGKEEFLEGSYLGKPETEKENDYEWGDCGGGKVYLRKVPTSDFYIEPFLRTPAKKTTPPSNINPPVVRKTATPPPSSVKKDPPPSTVKKDPPSAPVKKEVVKTPVKQPPVKKPADPVKTEIVRKADSLAKAPDLTTRAPAKIPSAKPTVLRNRSNELMKQLVVNTRRVEVKLYDNGEVDDDTISVYFDRKLIQSIKRLSTAPVTIQLDLDDDNEDHELVMVAENLGRIPPNTSLMIVEAGEKTFQVRITSNEQKNAVVRFRYEKP
;
A
#
# COMPACT_ATOMS: atom_id res chain seq x y z
N MET A 1 -1.41 -52.85 -51.03
CA MET A 1 -1.02 -52.32 -49.69
C MET A 1 -1.52 -50.87 -49.56
N THR A 2 -2.82 -50.65 -49.34
CA THR A 2 -3.43 -49.30 -49.44
C THR A 2 -4.74 -49.24 -48.63
N SER A 3 -4.64 -49.23 -47.29
CA SER A 3 -5.85 -49.14 -46.42
C SER A 3 -5.58 -48.69 -44.97
N ARG A 4 -4.33 -48.81 -44.46
CA ARG A 4 -4.04 -48.55 -43.03
C ARG A 4 -3.44 -47.18 -42.68
N LEU A 5 -3.04 -46.34 -43.64
CA LEU A 5 -2.43 -45.03 -43.33
C LEU A 5 -3.45 -43.91 -43.03
N PHE A 6 -4.69 -43.99 -43.51
CA PHE A 6 -5.64 -42.88 -43.41
C PHE A 6 -6.35 -42.75 -42.04
N LYS A 7 -6.18 -43.74 -41.14
CA LYS A 7 -6.77 -43.69 -39.78
C LYS A 7 -5.85 -43.10 -38.70
N ILE A 8 -4.58 -42.84 -39.01
CA ILE A 8 -3.61 -42.29 -38.04
C ILE A 8 -3.60 -40.75 -38.08
N VAL A 9 -3.92 -40.14 -39.22
CA VAL A 9 -3.94 -38.66 -39.37
C VAL A 9 -5.20 -38.03 -38.75
N LEU A 10 -6.31 -38.77 -38.63
CA LEU A 10 -7.58 -38.26 -38.07
C LEU A 10 -7.70 -38.40 -36.54
N LEU A 11 -6.66 -38.91 -35.85
CA LEU A 11 -6.66 -39.15 -34.40
C LEU A 11 -5.67 -38.26 -33.62
N LEU A 12 -5.04 -37.30 -34.30
CA LEU A 12 -4.14 -36.30 -33.70
C LEU A 12 -4.71 -34.87 -33.65
N SER A 13 -5.96 -34.65 -34.12
CA SER A 13 -6.63 -33.34 -34.13
C SER A 13 -7.59 -33.11 -32.95
N LEU A 14 -7.68 -34.04 -32.00
CA LEU A 14 -8.69 -34.06 -30.92
C LEU A 14 -8.09 -33.99 -29.51
N PHE A 15 -6.87 -33.46 -29.39
CA PHE A 15 -6.23 -33.18 -28.09
C PHE A 15 -5.62 -31.76 -28.01
N THR A 16 -6.24 -30.79 -28.70
CA THR A 16 -6.17 -29.38 -28.31
C THR A 16 -6.96 -29.18 -27.02
N GLY A 17 -6.37 -29.62 -25.91
CA GLY A 17 -6.89 -29.37 -24.58
C GLY A 17 -7.07 -27.87 -24.39
N PHE A 18 -8.32 -27.43 -24.23
CA PHE A 18 -8.62 -26.10 -23.75
C PHE A 18 -8.02 -25.95 -22.35
N ILE A 19 -6.80 -25.43 -22.28
CA ILE A 19 -6.27 -24.85 -21.06
C ILE A 19 -7.17 -23.64 -20.79
N ALA A 20 -8.18 -23.84 -19.95
CA ALA A 20 -8.94 -22.77 -19.36
C ALA A 20 -7.95 -21.94 -18.53
N ILE A 21 -7.41 -20.90 -19.15
CA ILE A 21 -6.69 -19.86 -18.43
C ILE A 21 -7.77 -19.16 -17.60
N ASP A 22 -7.92 -19.60 -16.34
CA ASP A 22 -8.70 -18.90 -15.35
C ASP A 22 -8.12 -17.49 -15.23
N SER A 23 -8.72 -16.56 -15.97
CA SER A 23 -8.36 -15.16 -15.96
C SER A 23 -8.80 -14.61 -14.62
N ILE A 24 -7.92 -14.71 -13.62
CA ILE A 24 -8.12 -14.15 -12.29
C ILE A 24 -8.39 -12.67 -12.48
N ALA A 25 -9.67 -12.31 -12.47
CA ALA A 25 -10.09 -10.95 -12.67
C ALA A 25 -9.44 -10.09 -11.59
N GLN A 26 -8.64 -9.09 -12.01
CA GLN A 26 -8.08 -8.09 -11.11
C GLN A 26 -9.21 -7.51 -10.26
N THR A 27 -9.23 -7.86 -8.97
CA THR A 27 -10.24 -7.41 -8.04
C THR A 27 -9.65 -6.51 -6.98
N VAL A 28 -10.32 -5.38 -6.76
CA VAL A 28 -9.99 -4.45 -5.67
C VAL A 28 -10.58 -4.91 -4.32
N THR A 29 -11.29 -6.05 -4.29
CA THR A 29 -11.75 -6.67 -3.05
C THR A 29 -10.57 -7.02 -2.15
N GLY A 30 -10.65 -6.64 -0.88
CA GLY A 30 -9.61 -6.88 0.12
C GLY A 30 -9.49 -5.76 1.15
N ILE A 31 -8.45 -5.86 1.97
CA ILE A 31 -8.06 -4.84 2.94
C ILE A 31 -6.95 -4.00 2.29
N TRP A 32 -7.08 -2.69 2.31
CA TRP A 32 -6.07 -1.73 1.87
C TRP A 32 -5.66 -0.89 3.06
N ARG A 33 -4.35 -0.75 3.31
CA ARG A 33 -3.82 0.01 4.46
C ARG A 33 -2.67 0.91 4.05
N GLY A 34 -2.56 2.02 4.76
CA GLY A 34 -1.50 3.00 4.61
C GLY A 34 -1.89 4.26 5.35
N TYR A 35 -1.84 5.40 4.68
CA TYR A 35 -2.05 6.71 5.29
C TYR A 35 -2.63 7.71 4.30
N PHE A 36 -3.13 8.81 4.85
CA PHE A 36 -3.26 10.07 4.13
C PHE A 36 -2.38 11.15 4.78
N ILE A 37 -1.89 12.07 3.95
CA ILE A 37 -1.19 13.29 4.36
C ILE A 37 -2.12 14.43 3.99
N ALA A 38 -2.62 15.17 4.98
CA ALA A 38 -3.42 16.36 4.77
C ALA A 38 -2.57 17.52 4.20
N ASP A 39 -3.21 18.49 3.56
CA ASP A 39 -2.51 19.64 2.95
C ASP A 39 -1.73 20.52 3.96
N ASP A 40 -2.00 20.40 5.26
CA ASP A 40 -1.24 21.03 6.35
C ASP A 40 0.02 20.24 6.77
N GLY A 41 0.26 19.07 6.17
CA GLY A 41 1.34 18.14 6.49
C GLY A 41 0.99 17.11 7.59
N SER A 42 -0.21 17.14 8.16
CA SER A 42 -0.63 16.17 9.17
C SER A 42 -0.85 14.78 8.57
N GLN A 43 -0.17 13.76 9.10
CA GLN A 43 -0.30 12.37 8.66
C GLN A 43 -1.24 11.57 9.57
N TYR A 44 -2.13 10.79 8.95
CA TYR A 44 -3.05 9.87 9.64
C TYR A 44 -3.08 8.51 8.93
N LYS A 45 -3.25 7.43 9.71
CA LYS A 45 -3.42 6.10 9.12
C LYS A 45 -4.81 5.94 8.52
N LEU A 46 -4.87 5.20 7.42
CA LEU A 46 -6.09 4.92 6.67
C LEU A 46 -6.17 3.41 6.36
N GLU A 47 -7.35 2.83 6.57
CA GLU A 47 -7.69 1.48 6.14
C GLU A 47 -9.01 1.48 5.36
N PHE A 48 -9.05 0.79 4.23
CA PHE A 48 -10.28 0.43 3.52
C PHE A 48 -10.51 -1.07 3.55
N GLN A 49 -11.73 -1.49 3.85
CA GLN A 49 -12.19 -2.86 3.65
C GLN A 49 -13.21 -2.88 2.51
N VAL A 50 -12.77 -3.34 1.33
CA VAL A 50 -13.46 -3.19 0.05
C VAL A 50 -14.08 -4.50 -0.40
N LYS A 51 -15.35 -4.45 -0.85
CA LYS A 51 -16.03 -5.50 -1.60
C LYS A 51 -16.39 -4.99 -3.00
N GLN A 52 -15.80 -5.56 -4.04
CA GLN A 52 -16.25 -5.36 -5.41
C GLN A 52 -17.43 -6.32 -5.72
N THR A 53 -18.49 -5.82 -6.33
CA THR A 53 -19.66 -6.65 -6.70
C THR A 53 -19.47 -7.30 -8.06
N SER A 54 -20.00 -8.52 -8.25
CA SER A 54 -19.87 -9.28 -9.50
C SER A 54 -20.74 -8.78 -10.65
N THR A 55 -21.84 -8.08 -10.35
CA THR A 55 -22.85 -7.62 -11.34
C THR A 55 -22.45 -6.36 -12.11
N GLY A 56 -21.25 -5.85 -11.89
CA GLY A 56 -20.63 -4.83 -12.71
C GLY A 56 -19.20 -4.60 -12.24
N GLN A 57 -18.22 -4.65 -13.15
CA GLN A 57 -16.78 -4.49 -12.85
C GLN A 57 -16.42 -3.17 -12.15
N VAL A 58 -17.40 -2.27 -12.10
CA VAL A 58 -17.42 -0.89 -11.66
C VAL A 58 -17.67 -0.77 -10.14
N ALA A 59 -18.76 -1.34 -9.60
CA ALA A 59 -19.24 -0.95 -8.28
C ALA A 59 -18.51 -1.63 -7.11
N VAL A 60 -18.23 -0.84 -6.07
CA VAL A 60 -17.74 -1.35 -4.77
C VAL A 60 -18.58 -0.83 -3.60
N SER A 61 -18.47 -1.55 -2.48
CA SER A 61 -19.00 -1.19 -1.17
C SER A 61 -17.94 -1.49 -0.10
N GLY A 62 -18.02 -0.86 1.07
CA GLY A 62 -17.09 -1.15 2.14
C GLY A 62 -17.19 -0.25 3.36
N VAL A 63 -16.16 -0.31 4.20
CA VAL A 63 -15.94 0.64 5.30
C VAL A 63 -14.51 1.19 5.25
N SER A 64 -14.36 2.46 5.61
CA SER A 64 -13.07 3.10 5.86
C SER A 64 -12.83 3.28 7.36
N TYR A 65 -11.57 3.34 7.75
CA TYR A 65 -11.11 3.72 9.09
C TYR A 65 -9.99 4.74 8.99
N SER A 66 -10.14 5.89 9.66
CA SER A 66 -9.13 6.96 9.75
C SER A 66 -8.69 7.10 11.21
N TYR A 67 -7.39 6.99 11.51
CA TYR A 67 -6.93 6.74 12.87
C TYR A 67 -5.51 7.23 13.19
N ALA A 68 -5.28 7.51 14.48
CA ALA A 68 -3.95 7.75 15.03
C ALA A 68 -3.09 6.47 15.03
N ASN A 69 -1.76 6.65 15.04
CA ASN A 69 -0.80 5.56 15.12
C ASN A 69 -1.02 4.57 16.27
N ASP A 70 -1.53 5.06 17.41
CA ASP A 70 -1.81 4.30 18.63
C ASP A 70 -3.30 3.97 18.83
N LYS A 71 -4.15 4.27 17.85
CA LYS A 71 -5.62 4.07 17.88
C LYS A 71 -6.30 4.73 19.11
N ARG A 72 -5.71 5.80 19.67
CA ARG A 72 -6.35 6.61 20.71
C ARG A 72 -7.60 7.30 20.19
N PHE A 73 -7.59 7.77 18.94
CA PHE A 73 -8.81 8.10 18.20
C PHE A 73 -8.90 7.29 16.91
N TYR A 74 -10.13 7.05 16.46
CA TYR A 74 -10.45 6.64 15.10
C TYR A 74 -11.88 7.07 14.73
N GLY A 75 -12.12 7.27 13.45
CA GLY A 75 -13.46 7.31 12.84
C GLY A 75 -13.61 6.17 11.85
N LYS A 76 -14.80 5.56 11.80
CA LYS A 76 -15.20 4.54 10.81
C LYS A 76 -16.36 5.08 9.99
N ALA A 77 -16.26 5.05 8.67
CA ALA A 77 -17.33 5.44 7.77
C ALA A 77 -17.74 4.29 6.84
N THR A 78 -19.02 4.24 6.46
CA THR A 78 -19.46 3.37 5.35
C THR A 78 -19.15 4.07 4.03
N MET A 79 -18.68 3.32 3.04
CA MET A 79 -18.30 3.87 1.74
C MET A 79 -18.85 3.07 0.56
N THR A 80 -18.95 3.77 -0.57
CA THR A 80 -19.22 3.20 -1.91
C THR A 80 -18.15 3.68 -2.88
N GLY A 81 -18.07 3.09 -4.07
CA GLY A 81 -17.11 3.55 -5.06
C GLY A 81 -17.25 2.89 -6.42
N ASN A 82 -16.34 3.28 -7.31
CA ASN A 82 -16.27 2.91 -8.70
C ASN A 82 -14.81 2.59 -9.08
N PHE A 83 -14.51 1.34 -9.44
CA PHE A 83 -13.23 0.92 -9.99
C PHE A 83 -13.34 0.67 -11.50
N MET A 84 -12.59 1.42 -12.30
CA MET A 84 -12.55 1.29 -13.75
C MET A 84 -11.26 0.60 -14.19
N LYS A 85 -11.32 -0.74 -14.39
CA LYS A 85 -10.16 -1.56 -14.80
C LYS A 85 -9.44 -1.02 -16.07
N ALA A 86 -10.17 -0.38 -17.00
CA ALA A 86 -9.58 0.17 -18.23
C ALA A 86 -8.61 1.34 -17.97
N SER A 87 -8.93 2.22 -17.02
CA SER A 87 -8.11 3.39 -16.66
C SER A 87 -7.34 3.20 -15.35
N GLN A 88 -7.54 2.06 -14.67
CA GLN A 88 -7.09 1.78 -13.30
C GLN A 88 -7.56 2.81 -12.26
N SER A 89 -8.51 3.68 -12.59
CA SER A 89 -9.03 4.70 -11.67
C SER A 89 -10.00 4.07 -10.67
N PHE A 90 -9.80 4.37 -9.39
CA PHE A 90 -10.67 3.96 -8.29
C PHE A 90 -11.18 5.21 -7.55
N ARG A 91 -12.46 5.53 -7.73
CA ARG A 91 -13.13 6.60 -6.98
C ARG A 91 -13.88 6.00 -5.81
N ILE A 92 -13.67 6.52 -4.60
CA ILE A 92 -14.34 6.06 -3.38
C ILE A 92 -14.99 7.27 -2.72
N ARG A 93 -16.21 7.12 -2.21
CA ARG A 93 -16.89 8.15 -1.43
C ARG A 93 -17.38 7.54 -0.12
N GLU A 94 -17.00 8.17 0.98
CA GLU A 94 -17.64 7.95 2.28
C GLU A 94 -19.04 8.56 2.28
N ILE A 95 -19.98 7.79 2.84
CA ILE A 95 -21.41 8.09 2.84
C ILE A 95 -21.80 8.75 4.16
N LYS A 96 -21.34 8.17 5.27
CA LYS A 96 -21.59 8.61 6.65
C LYS A 96 -20.63 7.94 7.62
N THR A 97 -20.36 8.58 8.76
CA THR A 97 -19.67 7.97 9.89
C THR A 97 -20.62 7.04 10.64
N VAL A 98 -20.10 5.91 11.13
CA VAL A 98 -20.87 4.89 11.87
C VAL A 98 -20.27 4.53 13.23
N GLU A 99 -19.01 4.89 13.48
CA GLU A 99 -18.33 4.66 14.74
C GLU A 99 -17.24 5.72 14.92
N VAL A 100 -17.13 6.31 16.11
CA VAL A 100 -16.03 7.22 16.45
C VAL A 100 -15.57 6.96 17.87
N LYS A 101 -14.25 6.95 18.08
CA LYS A 101 -13.62 6.86 19.38
C LYS A 101 -12.88 8.15 19.69
N ASN A 102 -13.17 8.73 20.87
CA ASN A 102 -12.50 9.90 21.44
C ASN A 102 -12.57 11.15 20.54
N LEU A 103 -13.76 11.48 20.04
CA LEU A 103 -14.02 12.73 19.32
C LEU A 103 -14.08 13.91 20.29
N SER A 104 -13.06 14.77 20.27
CA SER A 104 -13.01 15.99 21.10
C SER A 104 -13.85 17.13 20.50
N GLY A 105 -15.17 16.97 20.46
CA GLY A 105 -16.16 18.03 20.18
C GLY A 105 -16.22 18.60 18.76
N GLY A 106 -15.21 18.37 17.91
CA GLY A 106 -15.26 18.69 16.48
C GLY A 106 -16.15 17.72 15.71
N GLY A 107 -16.87 18.22 14.69
CA GLY A 107 -17.71 17.38 13.84
C GLY A 107 -16.92 16.33 13.06
N THR A 108 -17.57 15.23 12.69
CA THR A 108 -16.97 14.23 11.79
C THR A 108 -16.87 14.78 10.37
N CYS A 109 -15.88 14.29 9.62
CA CYS A 109 -15.74 14.61 8.21
C CYS A 109 -15.70 13.32 7.39
N ILE A 110 -16.52 13.28 6.35
CA ILE A 110 -16.51 12.23 5.33
C ILE A 110 -15.56 12.65 4.21
N MET A 111 -14.91 11.68 3.57
CA MET A 111 -13.94 11.90 2.49
C MET A 111 -14.39 11.32 1.14
N ASN A 112 -14.02 12.04 0.08
CA ASN A 112 -14.17 11.64 -1.31
C ASN A 112 -12.78 11.49 -1.94
N TYR A 113 -12.47 10.29 -2.43
CA TYR A 113 -11.16 9.87 -2.86
C TYR A 113 -11.12 9.66 -4.37
N ASN A 114 -10.08 10.19 -5.01
CA ASN A 114 -9.76 9.93 -6.41
C ASN A 114 -8.39 9.26 -6.47
N LEU A 115 -8.39 7.94 -6.68
CA LEU A 115 -7.22 7.07 -6.57
C LEU A 115 -6.91 6.39 -7.91
N THR A 116 -5.67 5.95 -8.05
CA THR A 116 -5.17 5.15 -9.16
C THR A 116 -4.62 3.84 -8.61
N TYR A 117 -5.09 2.72 -9.15
CA TYR A 117 -4.56 1.39 -8.89
C TYR A 117 -3.26 1.17 -9.67
N SER A 118 -2.27 0.57 -9.01
CA SER A 118 -1.11 0.01 -9.69
C SER A 118 -0.69 -1.32 -9.07
N LYS A 119 0.07 -2.11 -9.83
CA LYS A 119 0.58 -3.42 -9.39
C LYS A 119 2.05 -3.56 -9.79
N SER A 120 2.88 -4.01 -8.85
CA SER A 120 4.31 -4.29 -9.05
C SER A 120 4.65 -5.62 -8.38
N GLY A 121 5.16 -6.58 -9.14
CA GLY A 121 5.27 -7.98 -8.66
C GLY A 121 3.93 -8.51 -8.16
N LYS A 122 3.88 -8.97 -6.90
CA LYS A 122 2.64 -9.40 -6.22
C LYS A 122 1.93 -8.29 -5.45
N GLU A 123 2.57 -7.14 -5.22
CA GLU A 123 2.02 -6.05 -4.42
C GLU A 123 1.09 -5.15 -5.25
N GLU A 124 -0.01 -4.73 -4.63
CA GLU A 124 -1.05 -3.88 -5.23
C GLU A 124 -1.18 -2.57 -4.43
N PHE A 125 -1.28 -1.43 -5.10
CA PHE A 125 -1.29 -0.08 -4.50
C PHE A 125 -2.50 0.73 -4.95
N LEU A 126 -2.96 1.65 -4.08
CA LEU A 126 -3.88 2.73 -4.41
C LEU A 126 -3.26 4.04 -3.97
N GLU A 127 -3.05 4.96 -4.91
CA GLU A 127 -2.44 6.27 -4.66
C GLU A 127 -3.28 7.37 -5.29
N GLY A 128 -3.37 8.54 -4.65
CA GLY A 128 -4.11 9.66 -5.21
C GLY A 128 -4.37 10.79 -4.21
N SER A 129 -5.59 11.33 -4.24
CA SER A 129 -6.00 12.44 -3.38
C SER A 129 -7.35 12.21 -2.73
N TYR A 130 -7.59 12.92 -1.62
CA TYR A 130 -8.90 13.03 -1.01
C TYR A 130 -9.34 14.50 -0.88
N LEU A 131 -10.64 14.71 -0.78
CA LEU A 131 -11.26 15.95 -0.31
C LEU A 131 -12.23 15.58 0.82
N GLY A 132 -12.10 16.23 1.96
CA GLY A 132 -12.99 16.08 3.11
C GLY A 132 -14.17 17.04 3.06
N LYS A 133 -15.29 16.65 3.64
CA LYS A 133 -16.49 17.47 3.80
C LYS A 133 -17.08 17.25 5.20
N PRO A 134 -17.45 18.32 5.93
CA PRO A 134 -18.10 18.17 7.23
C PRO A 134 -19.37 17.34 7.11
N GLU A 135 -19.57 16.42 8.04
CA GLU A 135 -20.81 15.65 8.16
C GLU A 135 -21.82 16.42 9.01
N THR A 136 -23.07 16.45 8.56
CA THR A 136 -24.17 17.19 9.19
C THR A 136 -25.39 16.30 9.31
N GLU A 137 -26.15 16.44 10.39
CA GLU A 137 -27.43 15.72 10.58
C GLU A 137 -28.56 16.26 9.67
N LYS A 138 -28.36 17.46 9.10
CA LYS A 138 -29.28 18.17 8.21
C LYS A 138 -28.69 18.27 6.80
N GLU A 139 -29.44 18.90 5.90
CA GLU A 139 -28.98 19.28 4.56
C GLU A 139 -27.58 19.91 4.63
N ASN A 140 -26.71 19.46 3.73
CA ASN A 140 -25.27 19.61 3.86
C ASN A 140 -24.74 20.55 2.78
N ASP A 141 -24.84 21.84 3.09
CA ASP A 141 -24.47 22.97 2.22
C ASP A 141 -22.96 23.11 1.99
N TYR A 142 -22.12 22.32 2.68
CA TYR A 142 -20.67 22.31 2.48
C TYR A 142 -20.29 21.68 1.13
N GLU A 143 -19.15 22.08 0.59
CA GLU A 143 -18.54 21.50 -0.60
C GLU A 143 -17.43 20.48 -0.25
N TRP A 144 -16.97 19.72 -1.25
CA TRP A 144 -15.83 18.83 -1.08
C TRP A 144 -14.54 19.64 -1.05
N GLY A 145 -13.85 19.65 0.09
CA GLY A 145 -12.68 20.49 0.37
C GLY A 145 -12.85 21.32 1.65
N ASP A 146 -14.10 21.55 2.10
CA ASP A 146 -14.40 22.34 3.31
C ASP A 146 -13.92 21.67 4.61
N CYS A 147 -13.62 20.37 4.58
CA CYS A 147 -12.88 19.68 5.65
C CYS A 147 -11.52 19.16 5.16
N GLY A 148 -10.80 20.04 4.44
CA GLY A 148 -9.44 19.83 3.97
C GLY A 148 -9.33 18.93 2.74
N GLY A 149 -8.10 18.82 2.24
CA GLY A 149 -7.70 17.88 1.21
C GLY A 149 -6.36 17.25 1.56
N GLY A 150 -5.86 16.42 0.64
CA GLY A 150 -4.53 15.85 0.77
C GLY A 150 -4.25 14.70 -0.17
N LYS A 151 -3.16 13.98 0.11
CA LYS A 151 -2.70 12.80 -0.64
C LYS A 151 -2.98 11.51 0.11
N VAL A 152 -3.20 10.43 -0.63
CA VAL A 152 -3.50 9.11 -0.10
C VAL A 152 -2.55 8.08 -0.69
N TYR A 153 -2.01 7.22 0.17
CA TYR A 153 -1.10 6.13 -0.20
C TYR A 153 -1.50 4.87 0.56
N LEU A 154 -1.94 3.85 -0.16
CA LEU A 154 -2.43 2.58 0.39
C LEU A 154 -1.83 1.40 -0.37
N ARG A 155 -1.61 0.30 0.35
CA ARG A 155 -1.20 -1.00 -0.19
C ARG A 155 -2.20 -2.07 0.24
N LYS A 156 -2.44 -3.06 -0.62
CA LYS A 156 -3.30 -4.19 -0.30
C LYS A 156 -2.59 -5.13 0.69
N VAL A 157 -3.29 -5.58 1.71
CA VAL A 157 -2.72 -6.35 2.83
C VAL A 157 -3.64 -7.48 3.29
N PRO A 158 -3.09 -8.56 3.87
CA PRO A 158 -3.89 -9.67 4.38
C PRO A 158 -4.47 -9.41 5.79
N THR A 159 -4.04 -8.33 6.47
CA THR A 159 -4.33 -8.07 7.89
C THR A 159 -4.98 -6.70 8.10
N SER A 160 -6.08 -6.67 8.87
CA SER A 160 -6.75 -5.45 9.32
C SER A 160 -6.17 -5.00 10.67
N ASP A 161 -6.21 -3.69 10.93
CA ASP A 161 -5.99 -3.11 12.24
C ASP A 161 -7.26 -3.08 13.12
N PHE A 162 -8.40 -3.46 12.56
CA PHE A 162 -9.75 -3.37 13.12
C PHE A 162 -10.52 -4.70 12.96
N TYR A 163 -11.82 -4.67 13.24
CA TYR A 163 -12.72 -5.78 12.94
C TYR A 163 -12.78 -5.99 11.42
N ILE A 164 -12.45 -7.21 10.97
CA ILE A 164 -12.60 -7.62 9.56
C ILE A 164 -14.08 -7.80 9.25
N GLU A 165 -14.63 -7.03 8.33
CA GLU A 165 -16.03 -7.09 7.91
C GLU A 165 -16.41 -8.48 7.38
N PRO A 166 -17.66 -8.96 7.58
CA PRO A 166 -18.05 -10.32 7.25
C PRO A 166 -17.82 -10.71 5.78
N PHE A 167 -17.86 -9.75 4.86
CA PHE A 167 -17.63 -9.98 3.43
C PHE A 167 -16.17 -10.21 3.02
N LEU A 168 -15.20 -9.95 3.91
CA LEU A 168 -13.78 -10.28 3.71
C LEU A 168 -13.35 -11.55 4.46
N ARG A 169 -14.22 -12.12 5.29
CA ARG A 169 -13.93 -13.37 6.00
C ARG A 169 -14.04 -14.52 5.02
N THR A 170 -13.00 -15.33 4.92
CA THR A 170 -13.07 -16.64 4.27
C THR A 170 -14.22 -17.41 4.93
N PRO A 171 -15.18 -17.97 4.17
CA PRO A 171 -16.22 -18.80 4.77
C PRO A 171 -15.54 -19.99 5.44
N ALA A 172 -15.65 -20.06 6.77
CA ALA A 172 -15.14 -21.20 7.52
C ALA A 172 -15.75 -22.47 6.92
N LYS A 173 -14.89 -23.41 6.48
CA LYS A 173 -15.32 -24.77 6.17
C LYS A 173 -16.11 -25.23 7.39
N LYS A 174 -17.41 -25.52 7.21
CA LYS A 174 -18.22 -26.12 8.27
C LYS A 174 -17.65 -27.50 8.55
N THR A 175 -16.72 -27.60 9.48
CA THR A 175 -16.35 -28.86 10.12
C THR A 175 -17.56 -29.29 10.92
N THR A 176 -18.36 -30.17 10.31
CA THR A 176 -19.35 -30.98 11.02
C THR A 176 -18.66 -31.62 12.23
N PRO A 177 -19.18 -31.42 13.45
CA PRO A 177 -18.73 -32.21 14.59
C PRO A 177 -18.97 -33.70 14.27
N PRO A 178 -18.03 -34.61 14.56
CA PRO A 178 -18.29 -36.03 14.40
C PRO A 178 -19.39 -36.46 15.37
N SER A 179 -20.55 -36.81 14.81
CA SER A 179 -21.68 -37.35 15.56
C SER A 179 -21.48 -38.83 15.87
N ASN A 180 -21.24 -39.14 17.13
CA ASN A 180 -21.52 -40.39 17.87
C ASN A 180 -21.14 -40.08 19.33
N ILE A 181 -21.91 -40.37 20.39
CA ILE A 181 -22.74 -41.54 20.68
C ILE A 181 -24.06 -41.11 21.38
N ASN A 182 -25.12 -41.90 21.22
CA ASN A 182 -26.36 -41.86 22.01
C ASN A 182 -27.06 -43.24 21.86
N PRO A 183 -28.03 -43.67 22.71
CA PRO A 183 -28.53 -43.13 23.98
C PRO A 183 -28.62 -44.23 25.09
N PRO A 184 -29.47 -44.15 26.15
CA PRO A 184 -30.92 -44.35 25.99
C PRO A 184 -31.85 -43.41 26.79
N VAL A 185 -32.81 -42.82 26.05
CA VAL A 185 -34.24 -42.71 26.36
C VAL A 185 -34.70 -42.37 27.79
N VAL A 186 -35.26 -41.16 27.95
CA VAL A 186 -36.59 -41.00 28.60
C VAL A 186 -37.47 -40.12 27.71
N ARG A 187 -38.71 -40.54 27.50
CA ARG A 187 -39.69 -39.98 26.55
C ARG A 187 -40.84 -39.32 27.33
N LYS A 188 -41.11 -38.03 27.11
CA LYS A 188 -42.43 -37.43 27.37
C LYS A 188 -42.84 -36.49 26.24
N THR A 189 -44.09 -36.65 25.83
CA THR A 189 -44.81 -36.01 24.71
C THR A 189 -45.82 -34.98 25.20
N ALA A 190 -46.00 -33.86 24.50
CA ALA A 190 -47.32 -33.25 24.20
C ALA A 190 -47.23 -31.96 23.33
N THR A 191 -47.66 -32.09 22.07
CA THR A 191 -48.57 -31.24 21.24
C THR A 191 -48.72 -29.68 21.38
N PRO A 192 -49.00 -28.95 20.26
CA PRO A 192 -49.28 -27.48 20.18
C PRO A 192 -50.82 -27.23 20.15
N PRO A 193 -51.47 -26.18 19.56
CA PRO A 193 -51.08 -24.93 18.85
C PRO A 193 -51.72 -23.67 19.54
N PRO A 194 -52.19 -22.53 18.94
CA PRO A 194 -52.23 -22.03 17.55
C PRO A 194 -51.78 -20.53 17.36
N SER A 195 -52.40 -19.82 16.41
CA SER A 195 -52.02 -18.49 15.85
C SER A 195 -53.24 -17.57 15.58
N SER A 196 -53.06 -16.24 15.64
CA SER A 196 -53.94 -15.21 15.02
C SER A 196 -53.11 -13.93 14.76
N VAL A 197 -52.93 -13.43 13.53
CA VAL A 197 -53.81 -12.69 12.59
C VAL A 197 -53.97 -11.17 12.89
N LYS A 198 -53.24 -10.38 12.08
CA LYS A 198 -53.47 -9.01 11.53
C LYS A 198 -54.09 -7.87 12.36
N LYS A 199 -53.47 -6.68 12.24
CA LYS A 199 -54.18 -5.43 11.88
C LYS A 199 -53.25 -4.38 11.24
N ASP A 200 -53.77 -3.67 10.24
CA ASP A 200 -53.09 -2.59 9.49
C ASP A 200 -53.28 -1.20 10.16
N PRO A 201 -52.42 -0.19 9.88
CA PRO A 201 -52.46 1.13 10.51
C PRO A 201 -53.23 2.21 9.69
N PRO A 202 -53.76 3.27 10.33
CA PRO A 202 -54.31 4.45 9.65
C PRO A 202 -53.26 5.58 9.48
N PRO A 203 -53.39 6.47 8.47
CA PRO A 203 -52.45 7.56 8.19
C PRO A 203 -52.97 8.96 8.59
N SER A 204 -52.05 9.87 8.90
CA SER A 204 -52.23 11.33 8.85
C SER A 204 -50.83 12.00 8.89
N THR A 205 -50.51 13.21 8.44
CA THR A 205 -51.08 14.23 7.54
C THR A 205 -49.98 15.30 7.36
N VAL A 206 -49.97 15.94 6.20
CA VAL A 206 -48.96 16.86 5.65
C VAL A 206 -48.94 18.27 6.30
N LYS A 207 -47.71 18.78 6.56
CA LYS A 207 -47.19 20.17 6.60
C LYS A 207 -47.97 21.33 7.26
N LYS A 208 -47.22 22.18 7.99
CA LYS A 208 -47.09 23.63 7.66
C LYS A 208 -45.87 24.28 8.34
N ASP A 209 -45.14 25.10 7.59
CA ASP A 209 -44.09 26.00 8.10
C ASP A 209 -44.69 27.26 8.77
N PRO A 210 -43.90 28.00 9.55
CA PRO A 210 -43.62 29.40 9.17
C PRO A 210 -42.14 29.84 9.37
N PRO A 211 -41.71 30.98 8.77
CA PRO A 211 -40.30 31.28 8.56
C PRO A 211 -39.66 32.33 9.49
N SER A 212 -38.32 32.28 9.52
CA SER A 212 -37.34 33.38 9.68
C SER A 212 -37.28 34.26 10.95
N ALA A 213 -36.08 34.32 11.54
CA ALA A 213 -35.58 35.46 12.33
C ALA A 213 -35.30 36.68 11.40
N PRO A 214 -34.93 37.89 11.90
CA PRO A 214 -33.50 38.12 12.22
C PRO A 214 -33.19 39.23 13.27
N VAL A 215 -32.17 39.04 14.11
CA VAL A 215 -31.40 40.16 14.72
C VAL A 215 -29.89 39.86 14.68
N LYS A 216 -29.09 40.91 14.61
CA LYS A 216 -27.68 40.96 14.17
C LYS A 216 -26.68 41.09 15.33
N LYS A 217 -25.45 40.62 15.07
CA LYS A 217 -24.13 41.16 15.50
C LYS A 217 -23.86 41.32 17.01
N GLU A 218 -22.71 40.80 17.45
CA GLU A 218 -21.58 41.71 17.71
C GLU A 218 -20.20 41.02 17.61
N VAL A 219 -19.14 41.83 17.48
CA VAL A 219 -17.74 41.43 17.28
C VAL A 219 -16.90 42.07 18.37
N VAL A 220 -16.11 41.29 19.10
CA VAL A 220 -15.04 41.85 19.95
C VAL A 220 -13.74 41.11 19.67
N LYS A 221 -12.73 41.86 19.23
CA LYS A 221 -11.33 41.42 19.13
C LYS A 221 -10.57 41.96 20.33
N THR A 222 -9.75 41.13 20.97
CA THR A 222 -8.69 41.64 21.86
C THR A 222 -7.45 40.73 21.76
N PRO A 223 -6.25 41.27 21.45
CA PRO A 223 -5.03 40.49 21.35
C PRO A 223 -4.30 40.39 22.70
N VAL A 224 -3.67 39.25 22.98
CA VAL A 224 -2.81 39.05 24.16
C VAL A 224 -1.33 39.05 23.77
N LYS A 225 -0.54 39.87 24.48
CA LYS A 225 0.90 40.08 24.31
C LYS A 225 1.73 38.86 24.73
N GLN A 226 2.79 38.56 24.00
CA GLN A 226 3.93 37.77 24.49
C GLN A 226 4.98 38.69 25.15
N PRO A 227 5.66 38.26 26.23
CA PRO A 227 6.90 38.88 26.71
C PRO A 227 8.15 38.32 25.97
N PRO A 228 9.14 39.15 25.62
CA PRO A 228 10.43 38.70 25.08
C PRO A 228 11.51 38.56 26.17
N VAL A 229 12.54 37.73 25.95
CA VAL A 229 13.90 37.67 26.60
C VAL A 229 14.50 36.25 26.42
N LYS A 230 15.78 35.95 26.15
CA LYS A 230 17.00 36.64 25.62
C LYS A 230 17.98 35.56 25.11
N LYS A 231 18.90 35.91 24.19
CA LYS A 231 20.14 35.12 23.91
C LYS A 231 21.12 35.16 25.09
N PRO A 232 21.91 34.09 25.29
CA PRO A 232 23.36 34.10 24.97
C PRO A 232 23.75 32.86 24.13
N ALA A 233 24.61 32.90 23.09
CA ALA A 233 26.01 33.35 23.01
C ALA A 233 27.02 32.32 23.57
N ASP A 234 27.54 31.46 22.69
CA ASP A 234 28.78 30.69 22.89
C ASP A 234 29.99 31.64 23.05
N PRO A 235 31.10 31.25 23.72
CA PRO A 235 32.09 30.38 23.07
C PRO A 235 32.97 29.50 24.01
N VAL A 236 33.26 28.25 23.62
CA VAL A 236 34.56 27.61 23.95
C VAL A 236 35.08 26.82 22.76
N LYS A 237 36.32 27.15 22.36
CA LYS A 237 37.09 26.49 21.30
C LYS A 237 38.25 25.76 21.98
N THR A 238 38.30 24.42 21.89
CA THR A 238 39.43 23.64 22.44
C THR A 238 40.19 22.99 21.29
N GLU A 239 41.39 23.50 21.03
CA GLU A 239 42.36 22.85 20.14
C GLU A 239 42.98 21.65 20.88
N ILE A 240 43.12 20.52 20.18
CA ILE A 240 44.04 19.44 20.60
C ILE A 240 45.02 19.23 19.45
N VAL A 241 46.26 19.63 19.70
CA VAL A 241 47.38 19.51 18.75
C VAL A 241 48.18 18.25 19.07
N ARG A 242 48.21 17.34 18.09
CA ARG A 242 49.30 16.39 17.73
C ARG A 242 50.05 15.67 18.86
N LYS A 243 50.12 14.35 18.73
CA LYS A 243 51.44 13.70 18.70
C LYS A 243 51.50 12.61 17.63
N ALA A 244 52.54 12.67 16.81
CA ALA A 244 53.00 11.59 15.97
C ALA A 244 54.43 11.26 16.40
N ASP A 245 54.77 9.97 16.46
CA ASP A 245 56.14 9.45 16.53
C ASP A 245 56.19 8.17 15.67
N SER A 246 57.38 7.78 15.24
CA SER A 246 57.58 7.16 13.92
C SER A 246 58.29 5.81 13.91
N LEU A 247 58.01 5.04 12.86
CA LEU A 247 58.90 4.13 12.13
C LEU A 247 59.72 3.07 12.90
N ALA A 248 59.37 1.80 12.65
CA ALA A 248 60.32 0.69 12.49
C ALA A 248 60.02 -0.03 11.16
N LYS A 249 61.02 -0.67 10.54
CA LYS A 249 61.04 -0.99 9.10
C LYS A 249 61.39 -2.46 8.79
N ALA A 250 60.76 -3.00 7.74
CA ALA A 250 61.13 -4.21 6.97
C ALA A 250 60.91 -5.58 7.68
N PRO A 251 60.71 -6.70 6.93
CA PRO A 251 61.07 -6.90 5.52
C PRO A 251 59.96 -7.26 4.52
N ASP A 252 60.41 -7.20 3.27
CA ASP A 252 59.76 -7.51 1.99
C ASP A 252 59.20 -8.94 1.90
N LEU A 253 58.02 -9.07 1.29
CA LEU A 253 57.50 -10.34 0.76
C LEU A 253 56.90 -10.12 -0.62
N THR A 254 57.53 -10.78 -1.59
CA THR A 254 57.29 -10.69 -3.02
C THR A 254 55.90 -11.16 -3.46
N THR A 255 55.29 -10.33 -4.30
CA THR A 255 54.42 -10.65 -5.43
C THR A 255 53.77 -12.04 -5.46
N ARG A 256 52.48 -12.09 -5.07
CA ARG A 256 51.55 -13.09 -5.62
C ARG A 256 50.21 -12.42 -5.91
N ALA A 257 49.84 -12.38 -7.18
CA ALA A 257 48.54 -11.83 -7.60
C ALA A 257 47.40 -12.66 -6.95
N PRO A 258 46.40 -12.02 -6.32
CA PRO A 258 45.28 -12.75 -5.76
C PRO A 258 44.44 -13.32 -6.91
N ALA A 259 44.35 -14.65 -6.97
CA ALA A 259 43.44 -15.32 -7.88
C ALA A 259 42.00 -14.86 -7.60
N LYS A 260 41.21 -14.63 -8.66
CA LYS A 260 39.78 -14.31 -8.56
C LYS A 260 39.03 -15.48 -7.90
N ILE A 261 38.90 -15.45 -6.58
CA ILE A 261 37.89 -16.24 -5.87
C ILE A 261 36.53 -15.72 -6.35
N PRO A 262 35.64 -16.55 -6.91
CA PRO A 262 34.30 -16.12 -7.29
C PRO A 262 33.60 -15.55 -6.06
N SER A 263 33.17 -14.29 -6.12
CA SER A 263 32.55 -13.65 -4.96
C SER A 263 31.29 -14.42 -4.57
N ALA A 264 31.34 -15.07 -3.40
CA ALA A 264 30.22 -15.80 -2.87
C ALA A 264 29.01 -14.85 -2.77
N LYS A 265 27.91 -15.16 -3.49
CA LYS A 265 26.67 -14.35 -3.49
C LYS A 265 26.37 -13.86 -2.06
N PRO A 266 26.20 -12.54 -1.82
CA PRO A 266 26.01 -12.00 -0.47
C PRO A 266 24.92 -12.72 0.32
N THR A 267 25.14 -12.93 1.62
CA THR A 267 24.27 -13.73 2.50
C THR A 267 22.81 -13.24 2.48
N VAL A 268 22.58 -11.92 2.47
CA VAL A 268 21.22 -11.35 2.39
C VAL A 268 20.49 -11.68 1.09
N LEU A 269 21.22 -11.89 -0.01
CA LEU A 269 20.67 -12.33 -1.30
C LEU A 269 20.48 -13.85 -1.40
N ARG A 270 20.84 -14.61 -0.36
CA ARG A 270 20.56 -16.05 -0.21
C ARG A 270 19.46 -16.32 0.81
N ASN A 271 19.52 -15.65 1.97
CA ASN A 271 18.66 -15.92 3.12
C ASN A 271 17.26 -15.31 2.98
N ARG A 272 17.11 -14.30 2.12
CA ARG A 272 15.82 -13.70 1.75
C ARG A 272 15.41 -14.16 0.36
N SER A 273 14.12 -14.30 0.13
CA SER A 273 13.57 -14.50 -1.22
C SER A 273 13.79 -13.24 -2.05
N ASN A 274 14.09 -13.38 -3.34
CA ASN A 274 14.32 -12.24 -4.24
C ASN A 274 13.12 -12.17 -5.20
N GLU A 275 12.25 -11.17 -5.01
CA GLU A 275 11.01 -11.01 -5.79
C GLU A 275 11.23 -10.10 -6.99
N LEU A 276 10.98 -10.60 -8.21
CA LEU A 276 11.07 -9.81 -9.44
C LEU A 276 9.90 -8.83 -9.53
N MET A 277 10.19 -7.54 -9.33
CA MET A 277 9.22 -6.45 -9.43
C MET A 277 8.92 -6.13 -10.89
N LYS A 278 9.98 -6.02 -11.71
CA LYS A 278 9.90 -5.67 -13.13
C LYS A 278 11.13 -6.15 -13.90
N GLN A 279 10.91 -6.51 -15.17
CA GLN A 279 11.96 -6.62 -16.17
C GLN A 279 11.83 -5.42 -17.14
N LEU A 280 12.94 -4.74 -17.39
CA LEU A 280 13.05 -3.56 -18.24
C LEU A 280 13.94 -3.89 -19.45
N VAL A 281 13.55 -3.47 -20.65
CA VAL A 281 14.35 -3.64 -21.86
C VAL A 281 15.01 -2.31 -22.21
N VAL A 282 16.34 -2.30 -22.17
CA VAL A 282 17.17 -1.10 -22.34
C VAL A 282 18.17 -1.31 -23.47
N ASN A 283 18.49 -0.25 -24.19
CA ASN A 283 19.43 -0.27 -25.32
C ASN A 283 20.60 0.71 -25.13
N THR A 284 20.84 1.15 -23.90
CA THR A 284 22.02 1.95 -23.54
C THR A 284 22.83 1.22 -22.48
N ARG A 285 24.15 1.14 -22.71
CA ARG A 285 25.09 0.53 -21.76
C ARG A 285 25.12 1.25 -20.40
N ARG A 286 25.02 2.60 -20.40
CA ARG A 286 24.85 3.37 -19.17
C ARG A 286 23.37 3.57 -18.88
N VAL A 287 23.00 3.37 -17.62
CA VAL A 287 21.64 3.56 -17.11
C VAL A 287 21.71 4.31 -15.78
N GLU A 288 21.02 5.44 -15.67
CA GLU A 288 20.87 6.14 -14.39
C GLU A 288 19.64 5.62 -13.65
N VAL A 289 19.80 5.35 -12.35
CA VAL A 289 18.75 4.88 -11.46
C VAL A 289 18.63 5.85 -10.29
N LYS A 290 17.44 6.38 -10.08
CA LYS A 290 17.09 7.28 -8.97
C LYS A 290 16.10 6.59 -8.05
N LEU A 291 16.47 6.39 -6.79
CA LEU A 291 15.59 5.81 -5.76
C LEU A 291 15.07 6.91 -4.83
N TYR A 292 13.76 7.09 -4.81
CA TYR A 292 13.05 7.97 -3.90
C TYR A 292 12.29 7.15 -2.86
N ASP A 293 11.89 7.81 -1.78
CA ASP A 293 10.83 7.35 -0.90
C ASP A 293 9.49 7.25 -1.66
N ASN A 294 8.61 6.29 -1.32
CA ASN A 294 7.27 6.15 -1.92
C ASN A 294 6.11 6.59 -0.99
N GLY A 295 6.25 7.74 -0.34
CA GLY A 295 5.15 8.64 0.03
C GLY A 295 5.44 9.51 1.26
N GLU A 296 5.33 8.92 2.45
CA GLU A 296 5.77 9.48 3.74
C GLU A 296 7.24 9.14 3.95
N VAL A 297 8.10 10.16 4.12
CA VAL A 297 9.50 9.95 4.49
C VAL A 297 9.60 9.42 5.93
N ASP A 298 9.61 8.11 6.05
CA ASP A 298 9.39 7.40 7.31
C ASP A 298 10.65 6.76 7.91
N ASP A 299 11.82 7.34 7.60
CA ASP A 299 13.15 6.84 7.97
C ASP A 299 13.55 5.50 7.31
N ASP A 300 12.87 5.12 6.23
CA ASP A 300 13.20 3.99 5.38
C ASP A 300 14.68 3.98 4.92
N THR A 301 15.38 2.85 5.09
CA THR A 301 16.79 2.68 4.69
C THR A 301 17.03 1.40 3.90
N ILE A 302 17.84 1.52 2.84
CA ILE A 302 18.11 0.45 1.86
C ILE A 302 19.58 0.31 1.52
N SER A 303 19.98 -0.91 1.15
CA SER A 303 21.20 -1.19 0.41
C SER A 303 20.84 -1.66 -1.00
N VAL A 304 21.72 -1.37 -1.96
CA VAL A 304 21.55 -1.75 -3.37
C VAL A 304 22.72 -2.60 -3.81
N TYR A 305 22.39 -3.73 -4.42
CA TYR A 305 23.33 -4.61 -5.08
C TYR A 305 23.07 -4.60 -6.59
N PHE A 306 24.12 -4.63 -7.40
CA PHE A 306 24.04 -4.82 -8.84
C PHE A 306 24.94 -5.99 -9.23
N ASP A 307 24.37 -6.98 -9.94
CA ASP A 307 25.01 -8.26 -10.29
C ASP A 307 25.69 -8.98 -9.13
N ARG A 308 25.05 -8.89 -7.96
CA ARG A 308 25.48 -9.43 -6.65
C ARG A 308 26.62 -8.65 -5.96
N LYS A 309 27.09 -7.54 -6.53
CA LYS A 309 28.05 -6.61 -5.91
C LYS A 309 27.31 -5.48 -5.17
N LEU A 310 27.69 -5.19 -3.93
CA LEU A 310 27.16 -4.03 -3.19
C LEU A 310 27.63 -2.73 -3.86
N ILE A 311 26.69 -1.83 -4.17
CA ILE A 311 26.96 -0.53 -4.83
C ILE A 311 26.48 0.68 -4.01
N GLN A 312 25.45 0.51 -3.18
CA GLN A 312 25.06 1.49 -2.17
C GLN A 312 24.76 0.75 -0.87
N SER A 313 25.19 1.30 0.27
CA SER A 313 25.01 0.71 1.60
C SER A 313 24.26 1.68 2.51
N ILE A 314 23.22 1.18 3.19
CA ILE A 314 22.43 1.86 4.23
C ILE A 314 22.13 3.33 3.87
N LYS A 315 21.49 3.52 2.71
CA LYS A 315 21.03 4.82 2.25
C LYS A 315 19.59 5.04 2.68
N ARG A 316 19.33 6.18 3.32
CA ARG A 316 17.98 6.63 3.66
C ARG A 316 17.24 7.09 2.41
N LEU A 317 15.99 6.66 2.27
CA LEU A 317 15.07 7.16 1.25
C LEU A 317 14.50 8.51 1.68
N SER A 318 14.25 9.38 0.70
CA SER A 318 13.67 10.70 0.91
C SER A 318 13.04 11.26 -0.37
N THR A 319 12.56 12.51 -0.31
CA THR A 319 12.16 13.29 -1.49
C THR A 319 13.35 13.64 -2.41
N ALA A 320 14.58 13.65 -1.89
CA ALA A 320 15.80 13.69 -2.69
C ALA A 320 16.26 12.26 -3.06
N PRO A 321 16.65 11.99 -4.32
CA PRO A 321 16.95 10.64 -4.77
C PRO A 321 18.33 10.15 -4.30
N VAL A 322 18.42 8.85 -4.04
CA VAL A 322 19.68 8.11 -4.10
C VAL A 322 19.96 7.79 -5.56
N THR A 323 20.82 8.57 -6.20
CA THR A 323 21.23 8.36 -7.59
C THR A 323 22.35 7.32 -7.71
N ILE A 324 22.22 6.45 -8.70
CA ILE A 324 23.13 5.34 -9.00
C ILE A 324 23.35 5.32 -10.51
N GLN A 325 24.60 5.28 -10.94
CA GLN A 325 24.98 5.06 -12.33
C GLN A 325 25.37 3.59 -12.52
N LEU A 326 24.65 2.89 -13.39
CA LEU A 326 24.93 1.51 -13.77
C LEU A 326 25.68 1.49 -15.12
N ASP A 327 26.67 0.61 -15.22
CA ASP A 327 27.33 0.25 -16.47
C ASP A 327 26.99 -1.22 -16.73
N LEU A 328 26.17 -1.47 -17.75
CA LEU A 328 25.80 -2.81 -18.19
C LEU A 328 26.99 -3.43 -18.92
N ASP A 329 27.11 -4.76 -18.85
CA ASP A 329 28.19 -5.51 -19.48
C ASP A 329 27.77 -5.85 -20.91
N ASP A 330 28.66 -5.67 -21.86
CA ASP A 330 28.39 -6.07 -23.25
C ASP A 330 28.41 -7.60 -23.39
N ASP A 331 29.06 -8.34 -22.48
CA ASP A 331 29.13 -9.81 -22.53
C ASP A 331 27.96 -10.51 -21.82
N ASN A 332 26.99 -9.76 -21.26
CA ASN A 332 25.83 -10.30 -20.55
C ASN A 332 24.53 -9.56 -20.91
N GLU A 333 23.51 -10.26 -21.42
CA GLU A 333 22.20 -9.64 -21.71
C GLU A 333 21.39 -9.32 -20.45
N ASP A 334 21.54 -10.08 -19.35
CA ASP A 334 20.63 -10.02 -18.19
C ASP A 334 21.35 -9.52 -16.92
N HIS A 335 21.01 -8.31 -16.49
CA HIS A 335 21.55 -7.66 -15.30
C HIS A 335 20.52 -7.56 -14.18
N GLU A 336 20.94 -7.77 -12.93
CA GLU A 336 20.05 -7.72 -11.76
C GLU A 336 20.46 -6.63 -10.76
N LEU A 337 19.60 -5.62 -10.60
CA LEU A 337 19.64 -4.72 -9.44
C LEU A 337 18.71 -5.26 -8.36
N VAL A 338 19.26 -5.50 -7.17
CA VAL A 338 18.51 -5.95 -5.99
C VAL A 338 18.54 -4.86 -4.92
N MET A 339 17.36 -4.38 -4.55
CA MET A 339 17.16 -3.51 -3.39
C MET A 339 16.86 -4.36 -2.14
N VAL A 340 17.52 -4.01 -1.05
CA VAL A 340 17.48 -4.72 0.23
C VAL A 340 17.07 -3.73 1.32
N ALA A 341 15.96 -4.01 2.00
CA ALA A 341 15.55 -3.35 3.24
C ALA A 341 16.60 -3.56 4.34
N GLU A 342 17.18 -2.47 4.84
CA GLU A 342 18.02 -2.44 6.05
C GLU A 342 17.14 -2.17 7.29
N ASN A 343 16.05 -1.42 7.13
CA ASN A 343 14.91 -1.36 8.05
C ASN A 343 13.59 -1.44 7.27
N LEU A 344 12.45 -1.22 7.95
CA LEU A 344 11.11 -1.18 7.34
C LEU A 344 10.44 0.20 7.49
N GLY A 345 11.22 1.24 7.72
CA GLY A 345 10.71 2.56 8.10
C GLY A 345 9.91 2.54 9.42
N ARG A 346 9.09 3.57 9.62
CA ARG A 346 8.04 3.62 10.67
C ARG A 346 6.77 2.88 10.23
N ILE A 347 6.57 2.65 8.93
CA ILE A 347 5.36 2.13 8.29
C ILE A 347 5.72 0.97 7.34
N PRO A 348 5.84 -0.27 7.85
CA PRO A 348 6.30 -1.41 7.06
C PRO A 348 5.35 -1.79 5.90
N PRO A 349 5.86 -2.32 4.77
CA PRO A 349 7.27 -2.61 4.46
C PRO A 349 8.03 -1.39 3.95
N ASN A 350 9.35 -1.51 3.83
CA ASN A 350 10.16 -0.51 3.13
C ASN A 350 9.70 -0.34 1.68
N THR A 351 9.43 0.90 1.26
CA THR A 351 8.90 1.22 -0.07
C THR A 351 9.70 2.30 -0.78
N SER A 352 10.02 2.08 -2.05
CA SER A 352 10.74 3.05 -2.86
C SER A 352 10.13 3.21 -4.25
N LEU A 353 10.31 4.40 -4.80
CA LEU A 353 10.03 4.69 -6.19
C LEU A 353 11.36 4.72 -6.95
N MET A 354 11.55 3.77 -7.85
CA MET A 354 12.67 3.76 -8.77
C MET A 354 12.29 4.45 -10.07
N ILE A 355 13.03 5.49 -10.43
CA ILE A 355 13.07 6.03 -11.79
C ILE A 355 14.33 5.50 -12.46
N VAL A 356 14.19 5.00 -13.68
CA VAL A 356 15.28 4.47 -14.51
C VAL A 356 15.33 5.28 -15.80
N GLU A 357 16.49 5.84 -16.11
CA GLU A 357 16.75 6.62 -17.32
C GLU A 357 17.81 5.89 -18.17
N ALA A 358 17.41 5.43 -19.36
CA ALA A 358 18.21 4.63 -20.28
C ALA A 358 18.12 5.21 -21.69
N GLY A 359 18.98 6.20 -21.98
CA GLY A 359 18.88 7.01 -23.20
C GLY A 359 17.58 7.81 -23.20
N GLU A 360 16.77 7.62 -24.24
CA GLU A 360 15.45 8.27 -24.38
C GLU A 360 14.33 7.57 -23.57
N LYS A 361 14.59 6.38 -23.01
CA LYS A 361 13.59 5.60 -22.28
C LYS A 361 13.64 5.91 -20.79
N THR A 362 12.51 6.35 -20.24
CA THR A 362 12.31 6.49 -18.79
C THR A 362 11.30 5.47 -18.30
N PHE A 363 11.63 4.76 -17.22
CA PHE A 363 10.75 3.79 -16.56
C PHE A 363 10.51 4.17 -15.10
N GLN A 364 9.30 3.92 -14.62
CA GLN A 364 8.92 4.06 -13.21
C GLN A 364 8.58 2.67 -12.64
N VAL A 365 9.25 2.27 -11.57
CA VAL A 365 9.01 1.00 -10.87
C VAL A 365 8.79 1.27 -9.39
N ARG A 366 7.62 0.89 -8.87
CA ARG A 366 7.38 0.83 -7.42
C ARG A 366 8.00 -0.44 -6.86
N ILE A 367 8.80 -0.29 -5.81
CA ILE A 367 9.62 -1.36 -5.24
C ILE A 367 9.30 -1.45 -3.76
N THR A 368 9.19 -2.67 -3.25
CA THR A 368 8.89 -2.96 -1.85
C THR A 368 9.77 -4.07 -1.35
N SER A 369 10.41 -3.89 -0.20
CA SER A 369 11.28 -4.92 0.39
C SER A 369 11.07 -5.05 1.89
N ASN A 370 11.42 -6.20 2.45
CA ASN A 370 11.30 -6.45 3.89
C ASN A 370 12.36 -7.46 4.37
N GLU A 371 12.29 -7.83 5.66
CA GLU A 371 13.24 -8.73 6.30
C GLU A 371 13.30 -10.16 5.70
N GLN A 372 12.31 -10.55 4.89
CA GLN A 372 12.19 -11.86 4.24
C GLN A 372 12.27 -11.78 2.70
N LYS A 373 12.08 -10.59 2.13
CA LYS A 373 11.98 -10.34 0.69
C LYS A 373 12.88 -9.18 0.26
N ASN A 374 13.86 -9.46 -0.60
CA ASN A 374 14.52 -8.43 -1.39
C ASN A 374 13.72 -8.19 -2.68
N ALA A 375 13.86 -7.01 -3.26
CA ALA A 375 13.17 -6.64 -4.49
C ALA A 375 14.16 -6.58 -5.66
N VAL A 376 13.84 -7.21 -6.78
CA VAL A 376 14.69 -7.29 -7.98
C VAL A 376 14.08 -6.51 -9.13
N VAL A 377 14.89 -5.68 -9.78
CA VAL A 377 14.63 -5.14 -11.11
C VAL A 377 15.68 -5.73 -12.05
N ARG A 378 15.21 -6.41 -13.10
CA ARG A 378 16.08 -6.98 -14.13
C ARG A 378 16.15 -6.05 -15.32
N PHE A 379 17.35 -5.77 -15.81
CA PHE A 379 17.58 -5.07 -17.06
C PHE A 379 17.99 -6.12 -18.09
N ARG A 380 17.21 -6.21 -19.18
CA ARG A 380 17.64 -6.91 -20.38
C ARG A 380 18.26 -5.89 -21.32
N TYR A 381 19.56 -6.02 -21.55
CA TYR A 381 20.32 -5.15 -22.43
C TYR A 381 20.27 -5.68 -23.86
N GLU A 382 19.54 -4.96 -24.72
CA GLU A 382 19.49 -5.21 -26.15
C GLU A 382 20.42 -4.19 -26.84
N LYS A 383 21.57 -4.65 -27.35
CA LYS A 383 22.54 -3.78 -28.02
C LYS A 383 21.89 -3.08 -29.24
N PRO A 384 22.21 -1.79 -29.49
CA PRO A 384 21.72 -1.04 -30.65
C PRO A 384 22.04 -1.68 -32.01
#